data_AF-A0A6A3UNC2-F1
#
_entry.id   AF-A0A6A3UNC2-F1
#
_cell.length_a   1.000
_cell.length_b   1.000
_cell.length_c   1.000
_cell.angle_alpha   90.00
_cell.angle_beta   90.00
_cell.angle_gamma   90.00
#
_symmetry.space_group_name_H-M   'P 1'
#
loop_
_entity.id
_entity.type
_entity.pdbx_description
1 polymer ?
#
loop_
_entity_poly.entity_id
_entity_poly.type
_entity_poly.pdbx_seq_one_letter_code
_entity_poly.pdbx_strand_id
1 'polypeptide(L)'
;MLALCMVNNRAAHREHTYLAPLCPNVTRWSSVFDMLTQYVRIRDEIKKVYAVFDLIPKATMHRRIEALLEDLKIFNNVTVKPQAQDLSLADVRTLVDSVVQRYPSLKRNSWRLRQ
;
A
#
# COMPACT_ATOMS: atom_id res chain seq x y z
N MET A 1 1.78 12.49 -0.04
CA MET A 1 0.84 12.08 -1.11
C MET A 1 -0.51 12.79 -1.03
N LEU A 2 -1.09 13.03 0.15
CA LEU A 2 -2.37 13.77 0.26
C LEU A 2 -2.35 15.13 -0.46
N ALA A 3 -1.22 15.84 -0.47
CA ALA A 3 -1.08 17.10 -1.20
C ALA A 3 -1.36 16.98 -2.71
N LEU A 4 -1.05 15.84 -3.34
CA LEU A 4 -1.36 15.58 -4.75
C LEU A 4 -2.87 15.41 -5.00
N CYS A 5 -3.61 15.02 -3.97
CA CYS A 5 -5.06 14.89 -4.05
C CYS A 5 -5.80 16.22 -4.01
N MET A 6 -5.15 17.30 -3.59
CA MET A 6 -5.75 18.64 -3.58
C MET A 6 -6.11 19.07 -5.01
N VAL A 7 -7.23 19.78 -5.16
CA VAL A 7 -7.84 20.12 -6.47
C VAL A 7 -6.84 20.76 -7.43
N ASN A 8 -6.09 21.77 -6.97
CA ASN A 8 -5.13 22.50 -7.81
C ASN A 8 -3.96 21.63 -8.27
N ASN A 9 -3.40 20.82 -7.36
CA ASN A 9 -2.27 19.94 -7.69
C ASN A 9 -2.71 18.78 -8.58
N ARG A 10 -3.93 18.27 -8.37
CA ARG A 10 -4.55 17.25 -9.23
C ARG A 10 -4.81 17.81 -10.64
N ALA A 11 -5.24 19.06 -10.77
CA ALA A 11 -5.41 19.72 -12.05
C ALA A 11 -4.06 19.86 -12.78
N ALA A 12 -3.04 20.41 -12.11
CA ALA A 12 -1.70 20.53 -12.68
C ALA A 12 -1.10 19.16 -13.09
N HIS A 13 -1.32 18.11 -12.28
CA HIS A 13 -0.87 16.76 -12.62
C HIS A 13 -1.54 16.20 -13.88
N ARG A 14 -2.81 16.53 -14.14
CA ARG A 14 -3.54 16.05 -15.33
C ARG A 14 -2.95 16.55 -16.64
N GLU A 15 -2.21 17.65 -16.62
CA GLU A 15 -1.50 18.17 -17.79
C GLU A 15 -0.34 17.25 -18.22
N HIS A 16 0.14 16.40 -17.32
CA HIS A 16 1.28 15.52 -17.55
C HIS A 16 0.90 14.05 -17.75
N THR A 17 -0.28 13.63 -17.27
CA THR A 17 -0.79 12.27 -17.44
C THR A 17 -2.29 12.16 -17.21
N TYR A 18 -2.92 11.19 -17.86
CA TYR A 18 -4.32 10.82 -17.64
C TYR A 18 -4.53 10.08 -16.31
N LEU A 19 -3.47 9.55 -15.71
CA LEU A 19 -3.54 8.81 -14.45
C LEU A 19 -3.73 9.78 -13.28
N ALA A 20 -4.75 9.51 -12.46
CA ALA A 20 -5.04 10.28 -11.26
C ALA A 20 -4.23 9.78 -10.06
N PRO A 21 -3.79 10.67 -9.15
CA PRO A 21 -3.36 10.25 -7.83
C PRO A 21 -4.55 9.65 -7.07
N LEU A 22 -4.30 8.65 -6.22
CA LEU A 22 -5.31 8.07 -5.32
C LEU A 22 -5.12 8.61 -3.90
N CYS A 23 -6.23 8.78 -3.19
CA CYS A 23 -6.22 9.24 -1.81
C CYS A 23 -6.57 8.04 -0.91
N PRO A 24 -5.80 7.79 0.15
CA PRO A 24 -6.08 6.69 1.05
C PRO A 24 -7.40 6.96 1.79
N ASN A 25 -8.15 5.91 2.04
CA ASN A 25 -9.34 5.91 2.88
C ASN A 25 -8.98 5.31 4.25
N VAL A 26 -9.21 6.07 5.31
CA VAL A 26 -8.88 5.69 6.69
C VAL A 26 -9.55 4.38 7.11
N THR A 27 -10.75 4.09 6.62
CA THR A 27 -11.51 2.88 7.03
C THR A 27 -11.17 1.63 6.24
N ARG A 28 -10.45 1.75 5.12
CA ARG A 28 -10.19 0.63 4.20
C ARG A 28 -8.70 0.41 4.03
N TRP A 29 -8.20 -0.68 4.61
CA TRP A 29 -6.79 -1.08 4.54
C TRP A 29 -6.22 -1.08 3.10
N SER A 30 -6.95 -1.62 2.13
CA SER A 30 -6.47 -1.73 0.74
C SER A 30 -6.19 -0.37 0.08
N SER A 31 -6.82 0.71 0.55
CA SER A 31 -6.67 2.04 -0.04
C SER A 31 -5.25 2.60 0.05
N VAL A 32 -4.50 2.25 1.11
CA VAL A 32 -3.09 2.65 1.25
C VAL A 32 -2.23 1.88 0.27
N PHE A 33 -2.50 0.59 0.10
CA PHE A 33 -1.83 -0.24 -0.89
C PHE A 33 -2.09 0.27 -2.32
N ASP A 34 -3.35 0.59 -2.65
CA ASP A 34 -3.75 1.12 -3.95
C ASP A 34 -3.09 2.50 -4.20
N MET A 35 -3.07 3.37 -3.18
CA MET A 35 -2.40 4.67 -3.25
C MET A 35 -0.89 4.54 -3.53
N LEU A 36 -0.19 3.69 -2.78
CA LEU A 36 1.25 3.50 -2.95
C LEU A 36 1.57 2.88 -4.31
N THR A 37 0.77 1.90 -4.74
CA THR A 37 0.88 1.29 -6.07
C THR A 37 0.71 2.33 -7.16
N GLN A 38 -0.30 3.18 -7.04
CA GLN A 38 -0.53 4.26 -7.99
C GLN A 38 0.61 5.26 -7.98
N TYR A 39 1.11 5.67 -6.80
CA TYR A 39 2.23 6.59 -6.69
C TYR A 39 3.48 6.10 -7.44
N VAL A 40 3.85 4.82 -7.29
CA VAL A 40 5.03 4.28 -8.00
C VAL A 40 4.85 4.42 -9.51
N ARG A 41 3.63 4.22 -10.02
CA ARG A 41 3.31 4.37 -11.45
C ARG A 41 3.39 5.81 -11.96
N ILE A 42 2.96 6.79 -11.16
CA ILE A 42 2.87 8.20 -11.57
C ILE A 42 4.04 9.06 -11.05
N ARG A 43 5.08 8.43 -10.48
CA ARG A 43 6.13 9.15 -9.75
C ARG A 43 6.86 10.15 -10.62
N ASP A 44 7.14 9.80 -11.87
CA ASP A 44 7.93 10.65 -12.77
C ASP A 44 7.12 11.83 -13.31
N GLU A 45 5.81 11.65 -13.43
CA GLU A 45 4.85 12.70 -13.79
C GLU A 45 4.65 13.67 -12.63
N ILE A 46 4.59 13.16 -11.39
CA ILE A 46 4.51 14.01 -10.19
C ILE A 46 5.70 14.99 -10.12
N LYS A 47 6.91 14.59 -10.55
CA LYS A 47 8.10 15.48 -10.55
C LYS A 47 7.94 16.72 -11.42
N LYS A 48 7.00 16.71 -12.37
CA LYS A 48 6.73 17.85 -13.25
C LYS A 48 5.82 18.89 -12.60
N VAL A 49 5.12 18.52 -11.51
CA VAL A 49 4.24 19.42 -10.76
C VAL A 49 5.04 20.14 -9.68
N TYR A 50 5.42 21.41 -9.96
CA TYR A 50 6.27 22.23 -9.07
C TYR A 50 5.74 22.30 -7.63
N ALA A 51 4.43 22.52 -7.45
CA ALA A 51 3.80 22.71 -6.15
C ALA A 51 3.92 21.51 -5.18
N VAL A 52 4.29 20.33 -5.68
CA VAL A 52 4.45 19.11 -4.87
C VAL A 52 5.83 18.48 -4.99
N PHE A 53 6.75 19.13 -5.72
CA PHE A 53 8.09 18.61 -6.00
C PHE A 53 8.86 18.29 -4.71
N ASP A 54 8.86 19.22 -3.75
CA ASP A 54 9.54 19.06 -2.47
C ASP A 54 8.91 18.00 -1.56
N LEU A 55 7.68 17.59 -1.86
CA LEU A 55 6.94 16.56 -1.12
C LEU A 55 7.18 15.15 -1.67
N ILE A 56 7.91 15.01 -2.78
CA ILE A 56 8.21 13.72 -3.39
C ILE A 56 9.24 12.99 -2.53
N PRO A 57 8.97 11.72 -2.13
CA PRO A 57 9.95 10.91 -1.45
C PRO A 57 11.29 10.86 -2.21
N LYS A 58 12.38 11.18 -1.51
CA LYS A 58 13.76 11.03 -1.99
C LYS A 58 14.01 9.58 -2.44
N ALA A 59 15.02 9.38 -3.31
CA ALA A 59 15.33 8.08 -3.90
C ALA A 59 15.42 6.94 -2.87
N THR A 60 16.09 7.16 -1.72
CA THR A 60 16.18 6.17 -0.64
C THR A 60 14.82 5.80 -0.06
N MET A 61 13.95 6.77 0.18
CA MET A 61 12.59 6.53 0.69
C MET A 61 11.71 5.87 -0.37
N HIS A 62 11.88 6.23 -1.65
CA HIS A 62 11.18 5.57 -2.75
C HIS A 62 11.51 4.07 -2.82
N ARG A 63 12.78 3.68 -2.73
CA ARG A 63 13.18 2.27 -2.67
C ARG A 63 12.57 1.54 -1.47
N ARG A 64 12.45 2.22 -0.33
CA ARG A 64 11.75 1.67 0.86
C ARG A 64 10.25 1.48 0.60
N ILE A 65 9.62 2.40 -0.13
CA ILE A 65 8.20 2.26 -0.54
C ILE A 65 8.03 1.07 -1.49
N GLU A 66 8.94 0.88 -2.45
CA GLU A 66 8.90 -0.27 -3.38
C GLU A 66 9.05 -1.59 -2.62
N ALA A 67 10.02 -1.69 -1.71
CA ALA A 67 10.18 -2.87 -0.87
C ALA A 67 8.94 -3.14 0.00
N LEU A 68 8.36 -2.10 0.62
CA LEU A 68 7.14 -2.23 1.41
C LEU A 68 5.94 -2.66 0.56
N LEU A 69 5.85 -2.20 -0.69
CA LEU A 69 4.77 -2.58 -1.60
C LEU A 69 4.78 -4.08 -1.91
N GLU A 70 5.95 -4.70 -2.05
CA GLU A 70 6.05 -6.14 -2.23
C GLU A 70 5.51 -6.92 -1.01
N ASP A 71 5.79 -6.44 0.20
CA ASP A 71 5.22 -7.00 1.42
C ASP A 71 3.69 -6.80 1.49
N LEU A 72 3.22 -5.57 1.22
CA LEU A 72 1.79 -5.25 1.21
C LEU A 72 1.01 -6.06 0.18
N LYS A 73 1.62 -6.40 -0.97
CA LYS A 73 1.02 -7.24 -2.00
C LYS A 73 0.73 -8.65 -1.47
N ILE A 74 1.61 -9.20 -0.65
CA ILE A 74 1.40 -10.51 0.00
C ILE A 74 0.22 -10.44 0.96
N PHE A 75 0.17 -9.42 1.82
CA PHE A 75 -0.96 -9.22 2.73
C PHE A 75 -2.28 -8.97 2.00
N ASN A 76 -2.27 -8.19 0.91
CA ASN A 76 -3.45 -7.96 0.09
C ASN A 76 -3.95 -9.27 -0.53
N ASN A 77 -3.05 -10.12 -1.04
CA ASN A 77 -3.44 -11.42 -1.59
C ASN A 77 -4.06 -12.35 -0.53
N VAL A 78 -3.50 -12.41 0.68
CA VAL A 78 -4.04 -13.25 1.77
C VAL A 78 -5.34 -12.69 2.37
N THR A 79 -5.63 -11.41 2.19
CA THR A 79 -6.90 -10.82 2.64
C THR A 79 -8.00 -10.87 1.59
N VAL A 80 -7.64 -10.85 0.29
CA VAL A 80 -8.60 -10.89 -0.83
C VAL A 80 -8.94 -12.32 -1.22
N LYS A 81 -7.96 -13.24 -1.33
CA LYS A 81 -8.23 -14.62 -1.77
C LYS A 81 -9.31 -15.32 -0.93
N PRO A 82 -9.28 -15.27 0.42
CA PRO A 82 -10.33 -15.89 1.25
C PRO A 82 -11.74 -15.30 1.10
N GLN A 83 -11.89 -14.16 0.42
CA GLN A 83 -13.21 -13.56 0.17
C GLN A 83 -13.93 -14.23 -1.01
N ALA A 84 -13.23 -15.03 -1.81
CA ALA A 84 -13.83 -15.87 -2.84
C ALA A 84 -14.44 -17.13 -2.20
N GLN A 85 -15.54 -17.64 -2.78
CA GLN A 85 -16.29 -18.78 -2.24
C GLN A 85 -15.63 -20.15 -2.51
N ASP A 86 -14.41 -20.17 -3.03
CA ASP A 86 -13.71 -21.36 -3.53
C ASP A 86 -12.68 -21.95 -2.55
N LEU A 87 -12.51 -21.35 -1.36
CA LEU A 87 -11.51 -21.79 -0.38
C LEU A 87 -12.14 -22.39 0.87
N SER A 88 -11.62 -23.56 1.30
CA SER A 88 -11.98 -24.12 2.60
C SER A 88 -11.31 -23.34 3.73
N LEU A 89 -11.85 -23.44 4.95
CA LEU A 89 -11.21 -22.86 6.14
C LEU A 89 -9.80 -23.42 6.40
N ALA A 90 -9.52 -24.65 5.97
CA ALA A 90 -8.19 -25.25 6.06
C ALA A 90 -7.20 -24.57 5.10
N ASP A 91 -7.65 -24.22 3.89
CA ASP A 91 -6.84 -23.47 2.93
C ASP A 91 -6.56 -22.05 3.42
N VAL A 92 -7.57 -21.38 3.98
CA VAL A 92 -7.43 -20.06 4.60
C VAL A 92 -6.43 -20.11 5.75
N ARG A 93 -6.51 -21.13 6.62
CA ARG A 93 -5.55 -21.31 7.72
C ARG A 93 -4.12 -21.47 7.20
N THR A 94 -3.93 -22.29 6.17
CA THR A 94 -2.62 -22.50 5.52
C THR A 94 -2.06 -21.19 4.97
N LEU A 95 -2.89 -20.38 4.31
CA LEU A 95 -2.50 -19.05 3.81
C LEU A 95 -2.05 -18.14 4.95
N VAL A 96 -2.80 -18.07 6.04
CA VAL A 96 -2.45 -17.23 7.20
C VAL A 96 -1.17 -17.72 7.88
N ASP A 97 -1.02 -19.03 8.10
CA ASP A 97 0.18 -19.61 8.72
C ASP A 97 1.44 -19.34 7.89
N SER A 98 1.34 -19.37 6.55
CA SER A 98 2.45 -19.03 5.65
C SER A 98 2.90 -17.57 5.80
N VAL A 99 1.97 -16.64 6.02
CA VAL A 99 2.27 -15.22 6.27
C VAL A 99 2.95 -15.06 7.63
N VAL A 100 2.45 -15.73 8.67
CA VAL A 100 3.04 -15.69 10.01
C VAL A 100 4.45 -16.28 10.02
N GLN A 101 4.70 -17.32 9.22
CA GLN A 101 6.03 -17.89 9.02
C GLN A 101 6.97 -16.91 8.31
N ARG A 102 6.48 -16.24 7.26
CA ARG A 102 7.25 -15.26 6.48
C ARG A 102 7.58 -13.99 7.25
N TYR A 103 6.68 -13.57 8.14
CA TYR A 103 6.86 -12.38 8.99
C TYR A 103 6.79 -12.79 10.47
N PRO A 104 7.88 -13.36 11.03
CA PRO A 104 7.90 -13.82 12.42
C PRO A 104 7.59 -12.71 13.43
N SER A 105 7.82 -11.45 13.08
CA SER A 105 7.45 -10.28 13.89
C SER A 105 5.94 -10.14 14.11
N LEU A 106 5.11 -10.76 13.28
CA LEU A 106 3.66 -10.83 13.47
C LEU A 106 3.24 -11.85 14.52
N LYS A 107 4.11 -12.83 14.86
CA LYS A 107 3.84 -13.73 15.97
C LYS A 107 3.82 -12.91 17.25
N ARG A 108 2.63 -12.75 17.82
CA ARG A 108 2.48 -12.25 19.18
C ARG A 108 3.24 -13.20 20.11
N ASN A 109 4.21 -12.66 20.85
CA ASN A 109 4.85 -13.39 21.95
C ASN A 109 3.76 -13.87 22.90
N SER A 110 3.69 -15.19 23.04
CA SER A 110 2.69 -15.91 23.80
C SER A 110 2.61 -15.43 25.26
N TRP A 111 1.40 -15.10 25.72
CA TRP A 111 0.97 -15.09 27.13
C TRP A 111 1.79 -14.29 28.17
N ARG A 112 2.04 -12.98 27.98
CA ARG A 112 2.37 -12.10 29.12
C ARG A 112 1.23 -11.14 29.43
N LEU A 113 0.19 -11.63 30.10
CA LEU A 113 -0.60 -10.93 31.11
C LEU A 113 -1.53 -11.98 31.78
N ARG A 114 -1.05 -12.63 32.85
CA ARG A 114 -1.83 -13.16 34.00
C ARG A 114 -0.95 -14.12 34.84
N GLN A 115 -0.15 -13.55 35.75
CA GLN A 115 -0.13 -13.86 37.18
C GLN A 115 0.34 -12.60 37.90
#